data_AF-M9SIY9-F1
#
_entry.id   AF-M9SIY9-F1
#
_cell.length_a   1.000
_cell.length_b   1.000
_cell.length_c   1.000
_cell.angle_alpha   90.00
_cell.angle_beta   90.00
_cell.angle_gamma   90.00
#
_symmetry.space_group_name_H-M   'P 1'
#
loop_
_entity.id
_entity.type
_entity.pdbx_description
1 polymer ?
#
loop_
_entity_poly.entity_id
_entity_poly.type
_entity_poly.pdbx_seq_one_letter_code
_entity_poly.pdbx_strand_id
1 'polypeptide(L)'
;MAGTDRYGGMNLWTLARSLRSNDCPCPRCNGRSALETEVVRGTEERLGLEVVCEKCGRTSLDAEVLPSGDIRLTLTGTDDVYEPSFDVAAAQEDVRTSDGTSRLLAQSRLAAALADSMRESQSMAEGIKVIRAAKKLADRSPEMRDLALRQASDTASVWMNKGNPDAAMDVYDEVKDLAENCETSAAYMIILNRSFAQYSSGEAKEPLKTVRDTVDRLDRLKAEGKLPAGDPFIRARAYEALGVLLSSKNDKKGAMNAMKKAVAETEAVLDGEVSDESIRWYNRCSREYAFACSEADMKKRSMEALKNAVKTAKKYSDRYPNAYAESLLERAMFVIDSDMAVPPYLRGDMDEAISILGRPDEEGRYEPLLPIAYFYRSTTGSNSKDELDGEDLAKAYSILRDGVMTGKVPDGVFSTVSNSYLVYLEGTDRTRADEVREELRDMGLFVSMGQSTVKSS
;
A
#
# COMPACT_ATOMS: atom_id res chain seq x y z
N MET A 1 30.54 15.09 25.39
CA MET A 1 29.33 15.72 24.83
C MET A 1 28.45 14.57 24.37
N ALA A 2 27.23 14.44 24.89
CA ALA A 2 26.31 13.39 24.46
C ALA A 2 26.10 13.54 22.94
N GLY A 3 26.48 12.54 22.17
CA GLY A 3 26.36 12.55 20.72
C GLY A 3 24.90 12.73 20.35
N THR A 4 24.59 13.79 19.61
CA THR A 4 23.30 13.92 18.93
C THR A 4 23.11 12.70 18.05
N ASP A 5 22.08 11.92 18.33
CA ASP A 5 21.69 10.77 17.51
C ASP A 5 21.33 11.25 16.09
N ARG A 6 22.30 11.15 15.18
CA ARG A 6 22.19 11.58 13.78
C ARG A 6 21.07 10.85 13.02
N TYR A 7 20.63 9.71 13.53
CA TYR A 7 19.62 8.86 12.89
C TYR A 7 18.27 8.90 13.60
N GLY A 8 18.12 9.77 14.62
CA GLY A 8 16.81 10.05 15.25
C GLY A 8 16.12 8.80 15.82
N GLY A 9 16.89 7.85 16.35
CA GLY A 9 16.40 6.57 16.88
C GLY A 9 16.08 5.53 15.82
N MET A 10 16.26 5.83 14.53
CA MET A 10 16.04 4.88 13.44
C MET A 10 17.14 3.82 13.44
N ASN A 11 16.74 2.56 13.27
CA ASN A 11 17.67 1.46 13.09
C ASN A 11 18.52 1.69 11.82
N LEU A 12 19.84 1.60 11.94
CA LEU A 12 20.80 1.81 10.84
C LEU A 12 20.55 0.91 9.63
N TRP A 13 20.12 -0.33 9.85
CA TRP A 13 19.80 -1.28 8.79
C TRP A 13 18.50 -0.91 8.07
N THR A 14 17.49 -0.43 8.81
CA THR A 14 16.28 0.14 8.22
C THR A 14 16.62 1.33 7.34
N LEU A 15 17.47 2.23 7.83
CA LEU A 15 17.92 3.40 7.07
C LEU A 15 18.74 3.01 5.83
N ALA A 16 19.68 2.06 5.97
CA ALA A 16 20.48 1.53 4.87
C ALA A 16 19.60 0.95 3.76
N ARG A 17 18.56 0.21 4.12
CA ARG A 17 17.60 -0.38 3.18
C ARG A 17 16.80 0.71 2.47
N SER A 18 16.21 1.64 3.22
CA SER A 18 15.37 2.72 2.68
C SER A 18 16.12 3.63 1.69
N LEU A 19 17.44 3.75 1.84
CA LEU A 19 18.27 4.59 0.97
C LEU A 19 18.87 3.85 -0.22
N ARG A 20 18.89 2.52 -0.22
CA ARG A 20 19.50 1.75 -1.31
C ARG A 20 18.68 1.91 -2.59
N SER A 21 19.34 2.27 -3.69
CA SER A 21 18.69 2.42 -5.00
C SER A 21 19.65 2.02 -6.12
N ASN A 22 19.13 1.37 -7.16
CA ASN A 22 19.86 1.13 -8.41
C ASN A 22 19.60 2.20 -9.48
N ASP A 23 18.81 3.22 -9.14
CA ASP A 23 18.47 4.33 -10.03
C ASP A 23 18.51 5.65 -9.25
N CYS A 24 19.64 6.33 -9.30
CA CYS A 24 19.84 7.66 -8.73
C CYS A 24 20.76 8.53 -9.61
N PRO A 25 20.69 9.88 -9.51
CA PRO A 25 21.51 10.78 -10.31
C PRO A 25 22.96 10.86 -9.80
N CYS A 26 23.94 10.71 -10.69
CA CYS A 26 25.33 10.98 -10.31
C CYS A 26 25.51 12.46 -9.88
N PRO A 27 26.08 12.78 -8.70
CA PRO A 27 26.32 14.16 -8.28
C PRO A 27 27.21 14.98 -9.22
N ARG A 28 28.00 14.33 -10.09
CA ARG A 28 28.97 14.97 -10.98
C ARG A 28 28.48 15.11 -12.42
N CYS A 29 27.83 14.08 -12.97
CA CYS A 29 27.42 14.07 -14.38
C CYS A 29 25.91 13.91 -14.60
N ASN A 30 25.13 13.77 -13.53
CA ASN A 30 23.69 13.52 -13.55
C ASN A 30 23.25 12.25 -14.31
N GLY A 31 24.20 11.36 -14.67
CA GLY A 31 23.90 10.07 -15.28
C GLY A 31 23.38 9.06 -14.25
N ARG A 32 22.62 8.05 -14.71
CA ARG A 32 22.13 6.95 -13.86
C ARG A 32 23.28 6.27 -13.12
N SER A 33 23.07 6.05 -11.83
CA SER A 33 24.03 5.51 -10.86
C SER A 33 23.29 4.68 -9.81
N ALA A 34 24.04 3.94 -8.99
CA ALA A 34 23.51 3.23 -7.83
C ALA A 34 23.86 3.98 -6.53
N LEU A 35 22.92 4.05 -5.59
CA LEU A 35 23.16 4.46 -4.21
C LEU A 35 23.35 3.20 -3.37
N GLU A 36 24.61 2.90 -3.06
CA GLU A 36 25.01 1.75 -2.25
C GLU A 36 25.09 2.13 -0.77
N THR A 37 24.72 1.17 0.07
CA THR A 37 24.63 1.33 1.52
C THR A 37 25.29 0.16 2.24
N GLU A 38 26.10 0.46 3.27
CA GLU A 38 26.76 -0.54 4.11
C GLU A 38 26.66 -0.14 5.58
N VAL A 39 26.28 -1.06 6.47
CA VAL A 39 26.40 -0.84 7.92
C VAL A 39 27.78 -1.30 8.36
N VAL A 40 28.66 -0.35 8.64
CA VAL A 40 30.04 -0.62 9.05
C VAL A 40 30.06 -0.92 10.55
N ARG A 41 30.40 -2.16 10.89
CA ARG A 41 30.55 -2.62 12.29
C ARG A 41 31.94 -2.23 12.81
N GLY A 42 31.98 -1.27 13.75
CA GLY A 42 33.20 -0.81 14.41
C GLY A 42 32.99 -0.64 15.92
N THR A 43 33.77 0.22 16.57
CA THR A 43 33.52 0.65 17.96
C THR A 43 32.21 1.41 18.12
N GLU A 44 31.74 2.04 17.03
CA GLU A 44 30.38 2.56 16.86
C GLU A 44 29.86 2.02 15.51
N GLU A 45 28.59 1.63 15.46
CA GLU A 45 27.94 1.29 14.19
C GLU A 45 27.67 2.58 13.40
N ARG A 46 28.01 2.58 12.11
CA ARG A 46 27.78 3.72 11.22
C ARG A 46 27.25 3.29 9.87
N LEU A 47 26.53 4.18 9.21
CA LEU A 47 26.08 3.99 7.84
C LEU A 47 27.13 4.54 6.86
N GLY A 48 27.68 3.67 6.02
CA GLY A 48 28.40 4.03 4.81
C GLY A 48 27.42 4.22 3.65
N LEU A 49 27.51 5.34 2.95
CA LEU A 49 26.68 5.68 1.79
C LEU A 49 27.55 6.15 0.64
N GLU A 50 27.38 5.55 -0.53
CA GLU A 50 28.14 5.92 -1.72
C GLU A 50 27.25 5.93 -2.97
N VAL A 51 27.37 6.98 -3.78
CA VAL A 51 26.86 6.94 -5.16
C VAL A 51 27.94 6.36 -6.06
N VAL A 52 27.61 5.24 -6.72
CA VAL A 52 28.49 4.51 -7.62
C VAL A 52 28.08 4.79 -9.07
N CYS A 53 28.91 5.56 -9.76
CA CYS A 53 28.72 5.90 -11.17
C CYS A 53 29.83 5.30 -12.03
N GLU A 54 29.47 4.58 -13.10
CA GLU A 54 30.46 3.97 -14.01
C GLU A 54 31.42 5.00 -14.63
N LYS A 55 30.94 6.22 -14.89
CA LYS A 55 31.73 7.28 -15.54
C LYS A 55 32.53 8.11 -14.55
N CYS A 56 31.98 8.35 -13.35
CA CYS A 56 32.51 9.34 -12.41
C CYS A 56 33.17 8.73 -11.17
N GLY A 57 33.08 7.41 -11.01
CA GLY A 57 33.54 6.69 -9.83
C GLY A 57 32.57 6.81 -8.66
N ARG A 58 33.11 6.69 -7.45
CA ARG A 58 32.36 6.69 -6.19
C ARG A 58 32.33 8.08 -5.56
N THR A 59 31.19 8.47 -5.01
CA THR A 59 31.02 9.70 -4.24
C THR A 59 30.37 9.39 -2.90
N SER A 60 31.07 9.66 -1.80
CA SER A 60 30.56 9.38 -0.45
C SER A 60 29.51 10.41 -0.03
N LEU A 61 28.49 9.92 0.68
CA LEU A 61 27.43 10.72 1.26
C LEU A 61 27.37 10.53 2.77
N ASP A 62 26.75 11.49 3.43
CA ASP A 62 26.27 11.32 4.79
C ASP A 62 24.74 11.40 4.83
N ALA A 63 24.12 10.67 5.77
CA ALA A 63 22.69 10.78 6.06
C ALA A 63 22.43 11.42 7.43
N GLU A 64 21.34 12.18 7.50
CA GLU A 64 20.78 12.74 8.72
C GLU A 64 19.26 12.50 8.71
N VAL A 65 18.72 11.97 9.80
CA VAL A 65 17.26 11.91 10.01
C VAL A 65 16.85 13.20 10.73
N LEU A 66 16.08 14.03 10.04
CA LEU A 66 15.61 15.30 10.56
C LEU A 66 14.57 15.07 11.68
N PRO A 67 14.30 16.07 12.54
CA PRO A 67 13.24 15.97 13.56
C PRO A 67 11.84 15.64 13.00
N SER A 68 11.61 15.90 11.71
CA SER A 68 10.39 15.52 11.00
C SER A 68 10.29 14.03 10.64
N GLY A 69 11.38 13.29 10.78
CA GLY A 69 11.54 11.91 10.30
C GLY A 69 12.02 11.81 8.85
N ASP A 70 12.07 12.92 8.10
CA ASP A 70 12.60 12.93 6.74
C ASP A 70 14.11 12.71 6.73
N ILE A 71 14.61 12.03 5.70
CA ILE A 71 16.04 11.78 5.53
C ILE A 71 16.65 12.87 4.64
N ARG A 72 17.74 13.47 5.10
CA ARG A 72 18.59 14.37 4.32
C ARG A 72 19.91 13.68 3.99
N LEU A 73 20.33 13.79 2.73
CA LEU A 73 21.63 13.32 2.25
C LEU A 73 22.51 14.52 1.90
N THR A 74 23.78 14.49 2.30
CA THR A 74 24.77 15.51 1.96
C THR A 74 26.03 14.88 1.41
N LEU A 75 26.73 15.56 0.50
CA LEU A 75 28.04 15.08 0.03
C LEU A 75 29.05 15.15 1.20
N THR A 76 29.71 14.04 1.51
CA THR A 76 30.61 13.94 2.67
C THR A 76 31.69 15.03 2.63
N GLY A 77 31.86 15.74 3.74
CA GLY A 77 32.85 16.82 3.86
C GLY A 77 32.42 18.16 3.24
N THR A 78 31.14 18.28 2.86
CA THR A 78 30.53 19.52 2.35
C THR A 78 29.16 19.76 3.01
N ASP A 79 28.58 20.94 2.76
CA ASP A 79 27.19 21.26 3.14
C ASP A 79 26.20 21.06 1.97
N ASP A 80 26.64 20.48 0.85
CA ASP A 80 25.83 20.33 -0.36
C ASP A 80 24.82 19.19 -0.20
N VAL A 81 23.53 19.52 -0.28
CA VAL A 81 22.42 18.55 -0.21
C VAL A 81 22.31 17.77 -1.53
N TYR A 82 22.24 16.46 -1.43
CA TYR A 82 22.09 15.55 -2.56
C TYR A 82 20.62 15.12 -2.73
N GLU A 83 20.10 15.24 -3.95
CA GLU A 83 18.78 14.74 -4.35
C GLU A 83 18.92 13.34 -4.98
N PRO A 84 18.50 12.26 -4.30
CA PRO A 84 18.69 10.89 -4.80
C PRO A 84 17.64 10.45 -5.83
N SER A 85 16.58 11.23 -6.10
CA SER A 85 15.48 10.85 -6.98
C SER A 85 15.41 11.70 -8.25
N PHE A 86 15.43 11.05 -9.41
CA PHE A 86 15.18 11.72 -10.70
C PHE A 86 13.78 12.35 -10.76
N ASP A 87 12.78 11.68 -10.20
CA ASP A 87 11.39 12.17 -10.23
C ASP A 87 11.22 13.43 -9.37
N VAL A 88 11.84 13.46 -8.19
CA VAL A 88 11.82 14.67 -7.35
C VAL A 88 12.61 15.79 -8.00
N ALA A 89 13.79 15.51 -8.57
CA ALA A 89 14.58 16.52 -9.28
C ALA A 89 13.81 17.12 -10.47
N ALA A 90 13.15 16.27 -11.28
CA ALA A 90 12.33 16.71 -12.41
C ALA A 90 11.11 17.52 -11.95
N ALA A 91 10.40 17.07 -10.91
CA ALA A 91 9.25 17.78 -10.36
C ALA A 91 9.65 19.13 -9.75
N GLN A 92 10.80 19.23 -9.07
CA GLN A 92 11.34 20.50 -8.57
C GLN A 92 11.64 21.48 -9.71
N GLU A 93 12.22 21.00 -10.81
CA GLU A 93 12.50 21.82 -11.99
C GLU A 93 11.21 22.31 -12.67
N ASP A 94 10.21 21.44 -12.79
CA ASP A 94 8.88 21.81 -13.30
C ASP A 94 8.24 22.90 -12.43
N VAL A 95 8.33 22.81 -11.11
CA VAL A 95 7.84 23.84 -10.18
C VAL A 95 8.58 25.17 -10.35
N ARG A 96 9.88 25.11 -10.63
CA ARG A 96 10.74 26.30 -10.82
C ARG A 96 10.43 27.04 -12.12
N THR A 97 10.16 26.29 -13.19
CA THR A 97 9.96 26.83 -14.54
C THR A 97 8.50 27.13 -14.87
N SER A 98 7.54 26.57 -14.12
CA SER A 98 6.10 26.81 -14.31
C SER A 98 5.57 28.00 -13.52
N ASP A 99 4.47 28.59 -14.02
CA ASP A 99 3.70 29.64 -13.37
C ASP A 99 2.21 29.27 -13.22
N GLY A 100 1.46 30.12 -12.50
CA GLY A 100 0.00 30.00 -12.35
C GLY A 100 -0.49 28.61 -11.93
N THR A 101 -1.48 28.09 -12.67
CA THR A 101 -2.09 26.78 -12.44
C THR A 101 -1.14 25.62 -12.80
N SER A 102 -0.32 25.77 -13.84
CA SER A 102 0.69 24.78 -14.23
C SER A 102 1.69 24.52 -13.11
N ARG A 103 2.08 25.57 -12.37
CA ARG A 103 2.92 25.44 -11.18
C ARG A 103 2.24 24.62 -10.08
N LEU A 104 0.94 24.79 -9.85
CA LEU A 104 0.21 24.01 -8.85
C LEU A 104 0.16 22.52 -9.22
N LEU A 105 -0.02 22.20 -10.50
CA LEU A 105 0.04 20.82 -11.00
C LEU A 105 1.45 20.23 -10.86
N ALA A 106 2.49 21.02 -11.11
CA ALA A 106 3.88 20.61 -10.85
C ALA A 106 4.13 20.36 -9.35
N GLN A 107 3.62 21.22 -8.47
CA GLN A 107 3.75 21.04 -7.02
C GLN A 107 3.00 19.81 -6.51
N SER A 108 1.83 19.50 -7.08
CA SER A 108 1.09 18.26 -6.78
C SER A 108 1.92 17.03 -7.14
N ARG A 109 2.55 17.02 -8.33
CA ARG A 109 3.48 15.96 -8.75
C ARG A 109 4.71 15.85 -7.85
N LEU A 110 5.25 16.99 -7.41
CA LEU A 110 6.35 17.03 -6.44
C LEU A 110 5.94 16.40 -5.10
N ALA A 111 4.75 16.71 -4.58
CA ALA A 111 4.26 16.11 -3.35
C ALA A 111 4.16 14.58 -3.47
N ALA A 112 3.67 14.05 -4.60
CA ALA A 112 3.63 12.62 -4.86
C ALA A 112 5.04 12.00 -4.89
N ALA A 113 5.97 12.56 -5.69
CA ALA A 113 7.34 12.05 -5.79
C ALA A 113 8.10 12.09 -4.45
N LEU A 114 7.81 13.07 -3.58
CA LEU A 114 8.35 13.14 -2.22
C LEU A 114 7.80 12.02 -1.32
N ALA A 115 6.52 11.68 -1.43
CA ALA A 115 5.94 10.55 -0.68
C ALA A 115 6.58 9.23 -1.11
N ASP A 116 6.72 9.01 -2.42
CA ASP A 116 7.32 7.80 -2.99
C ASP A 116 8.80 7.63 -2.63
N SER A 117 9.49 8.73 -2.31
CA SER A 117 10.88 8.75 -1.86
C SER A 117 11.05 8.89 -0.34
N MET A 118 10.03 8.50 0.44
CA MET A 118 10.06 8.47 1.91
C MET A 118 10.32 9.84 2.58
N ARG A 119 10.05 10.94 1.87
CA ARG A 119 10.10 12.31 2.39
C ARG A 119 8.69 12.81 2.67
N GLU A 120 7.99 12.03 3.46
CA GLU A 120 6.57 12.19 3.72
C GLU A 120 6.25 13.53 4.39
N SER A 121 7.12 14.06 5.26
CA SER A 121 6.86 15.37 5.89
C SER A 121 6.91 16.51 4.88
N GLN A 122 7.92 16.50 3.99
CA GLN A 122 7.98 17.43 2.86
C GLN A 122 6.82 17.25 1.89
N SER A 123 6.45 16.00 1.56
CA SER A 123 5.29 15.70 0.73
C SER A 123 4.01 16.34 1.31
N MET A 124 3.76 16.16 2.60
CA MET A 124 2.59 16.72 3.27
C MET A 124 2.63 18.25 3.29
N ALA A 125 3.80 18.85 3.50
CA ALA A 125 3.96 20.30 3.46
C ALA A 125 3.68 20.88 2.06
N GLU A 126 4.15 20.23 1.00
CA GLU A 126 3.83 20.62 -0.38
C GLU A 126 2.36 20.37 -0.71
N GLY A 127 1.79 19.25 -0.29
CA GLY A 127 0.38 18.92 -0.45
C GLY A 127 -0.55 19.97 0.16
N ILE A 128 -0.28 20.40 1.40
CA ILE A 128 -1.04 21.47 2.07
C ILE A 128 -0.94 22.81 1.32
N LYS A 129 0.23 23.15 0.76
CA LYS A 129 0.39 24.35 -0.07
C LYS A 129 -0.50 24.28 -1.31
N VAL A 130 -0.51 23.14 -2.00
CA VAL A 130 -1.34 22.90 -3.19
C VAL A 130 -2.83 22.98 -2.83
N ILE A 131 -3.27 22.30 -1.77
CA ILE A 131 -4.68 22.32 -1.32
C ILE A 131 -5.15 23.76 -1.09
N ARG A 132 -4.41 24.53 -0.29
CA ARG A 132 -4.79 25.90 0.06
C ARG A 132 -4.75 26.85 -1.13
N ALA A 133 -3.81 26.68 -2.05
CA ALA A 133 -3.72 27.50 -3.26
C ALA A 133 -4.83 27.16 -4.26
N ALA A 134 -5.08 25.87 -4.52
CA ALA A 134 -6.11 25.39 -5.42
C ALA A 134 -7.53 25.74 -4.90
N LYS A 135 -7.76 25.61 -3.58
CA LYS A 135 -9.01 26.02 -2.91
C LYS A 135 -9.36 27.49 -3.16
N LYS A 136 -8.40 28.41 -3.13
CA LYS A 136 -8.64 29.84 -3.43
C LYS A 136 -9.12 30.09 -4.86
N LEU A 137 -8.85 29.16 -5.77
CA LEU A 137 -9.23 29.24 -7.18
C LEU A 137 -10.48 28.40 -7.50
N ALA A 138 -10.99 27.62 -6.54
CA ALA A 138 -12.04 26.62 -6.75
C ALA A 138 -13.35 27.21 -7.30
N ASP A 139 -13.77 28.38 -6.80
CA ASP A 139 -15.01 29.03 -7.25
C ASP A 139 -14.98 29.44 -8.73
N ARG A 140 -13.77 29.65 -9.28
CA ARG A 140 -13.57 30.15 -10.65
C ARG A 140 -13.03 29.08 -11.59
N SER A 141 -12.60 27.94 -11.06
CA SER A 141 -12.02 26.84 -11.83
C SER A 141 -12.43 25.50 -11.21
N PRO A 142 -13.36 24.76 -11.86
CA PRO A 142 -13.71 23.39 -11.46
C PRO A 142 -12.49 22.46 -11.41
N GLU A 143 -11.52 22.66 -12.30
CA GLU A 143 -10.27 21.91 -12.31
C GLU A 143 -9.46 22.13 -11.01
N MET A 144 -9.37 23.38 -10.53
CA MET A 144 -8.68 23.69 -9.27
C MET A 144 -9.45 23.19 -8.05
N ARG A 145 -10.78 23.21 -8.09
CA ARG A 145 -11.60 22.57 -7.05
C ARG A 145 -11.29 21.07 -6.98
N ASP A 146 -11.30 20.38 -8.11
CA ASP A 146 -11.08 18.94 -8.18
C ASP A 146 -9.61 18.57 -7.87
N LEU A 147 -8.66 19.46 -8.17
CA LEU A 147 -7.26 19.35 -7.72
C LEU A 147 -7.16 19.46 -6.19
N ALA A 148 -7.83 20.44 -5.58
CA ALA A 148 -7.82 20.61 -4.12
C ALA A 148 -8.39 19.37 -3.40
N LEU A 149 -9.50 18.83 -3.90
CA LEU A 149 -10.13 17.62 -3.36
C LEU A 149 -9.23 16.38 -3.51
N ARG A 150 -8.65 16.15 -4.70
CA ARG A 150 -7.75 15.01 -4.92
C ARG A 150 -6.49 15.10 -4.06
N GLN A 151 -5.84 16.27 -4.05
CA GLN A 151 -4.64 16.50 -3.25
C GLN A 151 -4.90 16.33 -1.75
N ALA A 152 -6.08 16.72 -1.26
CA ALA A 152 -6.47 16.47 0.14
C ALA A 152 -6.55 14.97 0.44
N SER A 153 -7.10 14.17 -0.48
CA SER A 153 -7.12 12.71 -0.34
C SER A 153 -5.71 12.12 -0.31
N ASP A 154 -4.83 12.54 -1.23
CA ASP A 154 -3.46 12.02 -1.32
C ASP A 154 -2.66 12.39 -0.06
N THR A 155 -2.76 13.64 0.36
CA THR A 155 -2.05 14.18 1.55
C THR A 155 -2.54 13.53 2.84
N ALA A 156 -3.86 13.36 3.00
CA ALA A 156 -4.44 12.71 4.17
C ALA A 156 -4.12 11.21 4.23
N SER A 157 -3.96 10.55 3.08
CA SER A 157 -3.60 9.12 3.03
C SER A 157 -2.22 8.86 3.65
N VAL A 158 -1.27 9.79 3.49
CA VAL A 158 0.04 9.71 4.17
C VAL A 158 -0.12 9.70 5.70
N TRP A 159 -0.99 10.54 6.26
CA TRP A 159 -1.29 10.55 7.69
C TRP A 159 -2.02 9.29 8.16
N MET A 160 -2.99 8.80 7.37
CA MET A 160 -3.70 7.55 7.66
C MET A 160 -2.73 6.36 7.72
N ASN A 161 -1.78 6.29 6.78
CA ASN A 161 -0.77 5.23 6.75
C ASN A 161 0.17 5.26 7.96
N LYS A 162 0.39 6.46 8.55
CA LYS A 162 1.11 6.63 9.82
C LYS A 162 0.27 6.30 11.06
N GLY A 163 -0.97 5.87 10.89
CA GLY A 163 -1.89 5.64 12.00
C GLY A 163 -2.27 6.92 12.73
N ASN A 164 -2.25 8.07 12.06
CA ASN A 164 -2.64 9.36 12.63
C ASN A 164 -3.94 9.87 11.96
N PRO A 165 -5.11 9.30 12.32
CA PRO A 165 -6.39 9.69 11.74
C PRO A 165 -6.78 11.13 12.08
N ASP A 166 -6.34 11.67 13.22
CA ASP A 166 -6.64 13.06 13.62
C ASP A 166 -5.97 14.06 12.68
N ALA A 167 -4.69 13.88 12.37
CA ALA A 167 -4.01 14.72 11.38
C ALA A 167 -4.58 14.56 9.97
N ALA A 168 -5.07 13.37 9.60
CA ALA A 168 -5.78 13.16 8.35
C ALA A 168 -7.12 13.94 8.32
N MET A 169 -7.87 13.97 9.43
CA MET A 169 -9.10 14.74 9.56
C MET A 169 -8.84 16.25 9.38
N ASP A 170 -7.77 16.79 9.95
CA ASP A 170 -7.40 18.20 9.78
C ASP A 170 -7.22 18.54 8.28
N VAL A 171 -6.62 17.64 7.50
CA VAL A 171 -6.46 17.81 6.05
C VAL A 171 -7.80 17.73 5.32
N TYR A 172 -8.68 16.79 5.69
CA TYR A 172 -10.01 16.72 5.10
C TYR A 172 -10.87 17.95 5.42
N ASP A 173 -10.73 18.51 6.63
CA ASP A 173 -11.47 19.70 7.07
C ASP A 173 -11.08 20.96 6.29
N GLU A 174 -9.84 21.03 5.76
CA GLU A 174 -9.41 22.11 4.86
C GLU A 174 -10.25 22.18 3.57
N VAL A 175 -10.87 21.09 3.12
CA VAL A 175 -11.66 21.03 1.88
C VAL A 175 -13.11 20.57 2.08
N LYS A 176 -13.56 20.41 3.33
CA LYS A 176 -14.89 19.91 3.67
C LYS A 176 -16.00 20.76 3.07
N ASP A 177 -15.88 22.08 3.16
CA ASP A 177 -16.82 23.05 2.58
C ASP A 177 -16.93 22.91 1.06
N LEU A 178 -15.83 22.64 0.36
CA LEU A 178 -15.86 22.34 -1.07
C LEU A 178 -16.61 21.04 -1.33
N ALA A 179 -16.30 19.99 -0.56
CA ALA A 179 -16.88 18.67 -0.74
C ALA A 179 -18.40 18.65 -0.51
N GLU A 180 -18.88 19.36 0.51
CA GLU A 180 -20.31 19.44 0.85
C GLU A 180 -21.14 20.23 -0.17
N ASN A 181 -20.50 21.11 -0.95
CA ASN A 181 -21.16 22.00 -1.90
C ASN A 181 -20.95 21.59 -3.38
N CYS A 182 -20.39 20.41 -3.66
CA CYS A 182 -20.26 19.92 -5.03
C CYS A 182 -20.56 18.43 -5.20
N GLU A 183 -21.09 18.08 -6.37
CA GLU A 183 -21.52 16.71 -6.69
C GLU A 183 -20.55 16.06 -7.68
N THR A 184 -19.27 15.99 -7.32
CA THR A 184 -18.24 15.29 -8.10
C THR A 184 -17.81 14.02 -7.38
N SER A 185 -17.23 13.05 -8.12
CA SER A 185 -16.69 11.84 -7.50
C SER A 185 -15.62 12.15 -6.44
N ALA A 186 -14.77 13.17 -6.70
CA ALA A 186 -13.76 13.60 -5.73
C ALA A 186 -14.38 14.15 -4.43
N ALA A 187 -15.50 14.89 -4.53
CA ALA A 187 -16.24 15.37 -3.36
C ALA A 187 -16.77 14.21 -2.50
N TYR A 188 -17.44 13.26 -3.13
CA TYR A 188 -17.95 12.08 -2.43
C TYR A 188 -16.82 11.24 -1.82
N MET A 189 -15.69 11.09 -2.51
CA MET A 189 -14.52 10.44 -1.95
C MET A 189 -14.01 11.13 -0.68
N ILE A 190 -13.97 12.46 -0.65
CA ILE A 190 -13.59 13.21 0.57
C ILE A 190 -14.58 12.96 1.70
N ILE A 191 -15.89 12.96 1.43
CA ILE A 191 -16.92 12.68 2.44
C ILE A 191 -16.74 11.27 3.02
N LEU A 192 -16.52 10.26 2.16
CA LEU A 192 -16.31 8.88 2.57
C LEU A 192 -15.01 8.71 3.36
N ASN A 193 -13.88 9.21 2.85
CA ASN A 193 -12.57 9.08 3.48
C ASN A 193 -12.50 9.80 4.83
N ARG A 194 -13.09 11.01 4.92
CA ARG A 194 -13.23 11.73 6.19
C ARG A 194 -14.08 10.95 7.19
N SER A 195 -15.16 10.31 6.74
CA SER A 195 -16.00 9.46 7.61
C SER A 195 -15.21 8.27 8.18
N PHE A 196 -14.31 7.68 7.39
CA PHE A 196 -13.41 6.64 7.89
C PHE A 196 -12.37 7.16 8.88
N ALA A 197 -11.75 8.32 8.61
CA ALA A 197 -10.83 8.94 9.55
C ALA A 197 -11.51 9.23 10.91
N GLN A 198 -12.74 9.76 10.88
CA GLN A 198 -13.58 9.95 12.08
C GLN A 198 -13.92 8.64 12.80
N TYR A 199 -14.17 7.57 12.05
CA TYR A 199 -14.40 6.25 12.64
C TYR A 199 -13.12 5.74 13.32
N SER A 200 -11.96 5.87 12.66
CA SER A 200 -10.64 5.47 13.17
C SER A 200 -10.19 6.27 14.39
N SER A 201 -10.60 7.53 14.54
CA SER A 201 -10.35 8.34 15.75
C SER A 201 -11.27 7.97 16.93
N GLY A 202 -12.23 7.06 16.74
CA GLY A 202 -13.11 6.54 17.79
C GLY A 202 -14.53 7.13 17.81
N GLU A 203 -14.88 8.06 16.91
CA GLU A 203 -16.19 8.70 16.85
C GLU A 203 -17.22 7.90 16.03
N ALA A 204 -17.57 6.69 16.45
CA ALA A 204 -18.25 5.75 15.56
C ALA A 204 -19.75 6.01 15.25
N LYS A 205 -20.40 7.09 15.73
CA LYS A 205 -21.85 7.34 15.50
C LYS A 205 -22.14 8.26 14.31
N GLU A 206 -21.39 9.36 14.16
CA GLU A 206 -21.58 10.32 13.07
C GLU A 206 -21.23 9.75 11.69
N PRO A 207 -20.13 8.98 11.51
CA PRO A 207 -19.73 8.43 10.22
C PRO A 207 -20.80 7.59 9.53
N LEU A 208 -21.52 6.76 10.28
CA LEU A 208 -22.55 5.88 9.72
C LEU A 208 -23.71 6.67 9.12
N LYS A 209 -24.10 7.79 9.74
CA LYS A 209 -25.14 8.67 9.20
C LYS A 209 -24.66 9.32 7.91
N THR A 210 -23.47 9.93 7.93
CA THR A 210 -22.89 10.61 6.77
C THR A 210 -22.75 9.68 5.57
N VAL A 211 -22.29 8.44 5.79
CA VAL A 211 -22.15 7.45 4.71
C VAL A 211 -23.52 7.00 4.18
N ARG A 212 -24.55 6.82 5.02
CA ARG A 212 -25.92 6.54 4.56
C ARG A 212 -26.49 7.66 3.72
N ASP A 213 -26.36 8.90 4.18
CA ASP A 213 -26.83 10.09 3.46
C ASP A 213 -26.14 10.21 2.09
N THR A 214 -24.85 9.85 2.02
CA THR A 214 -24.06 9.79 0.78
C THR A 214 -24.57 8.71 -0.18
N VAL A 215 -24.82 7.50 0.32
CA VAL A 215 -25.42 6.41 -0.46
C VAL A 215 -26.79 6.81 -1.01
N ASP A 216 -27.66 7.38 -0.18
CA ASP A 216 -28.99 7.83 -0.59
C ASP A 216 -28.94 8.96 -1.63
N ARG A 217 -27.94 9.83 -1.55
CA ARG A 217 -27.71 10.86 -2.58
C ARG A 217 -27.27 10.24 -3.91
N LEU A 218 -26.29 9.35 -3.89
CA LEU A 218 -25.80 8.67 -5.09
C LEU A 218 -26.85 7.78 -5.74
N ASP A 219 -27.70 7.11 -4.95
CA ASP A 219 -28.85 6.32 -5.44
C ASP A 219 -29.84 7.22 -6.20
N ARG A 220 -30.17 8.40 -5.66
CA ARG A 220 -31.02 9.38 -6.35
C ARG A 220 -30.38 9.87 -7.65
N LEU A 221 -29.09 10.21 -7.62
CA LEU A 221 -28.37 10.65 -8.82
C LEU A 221 -28.35 9.56 -9.91
N LYS A 222 -28.22 8.28 -9.54
CA LYS A 222 -28.35 7.17 -10.51
C LYS A 222 -29.75 7.10 -11.11
N ALA A 223 -30.79 7.16 -10.28
CA ALA A 223 -32.17 7.12 -10.76
C ALA A 223 -32.49 8.30 -11.71
N GLU A 224 -31.84 9.44 -11.51
CA GLU A 224 -31.96 10.62 -12.37
C GLU A 224 -31.04 10.60 -13.61
N GLY A 225 -30.14 9.61 -13.75
CA GLY A 225 -29.15 9.57 -14.82
C GLY A 225 -28.07 10.66 -14.71
N LYS A 226 -27.79 11.14 -13.50
CA LYS A 226 -26.88 12.27 -13.20
C LYS A 226 -25.71 11.87 -12.30
N LEU A 227 -25.25 10.63 -12.38
CA LEU A 227 -24.04 10.25 -11.64
C LEU A 227 -22.85 11.09 -12.09
N PRO A 228 -21.98 11.51 -11.15
CA PRO A 228 -20.80 12.28 -11.51
C PRO A 228 -19.91 11.47 -12.45
N ALA A 229 -19.47 12.13 -13.53
CA ALA A 229 -18.41 11.59 -14.38
C ALA A 229 -17.07 11.72 -13.62
N GLY A 230 -16.26 10.66 -13.60
CA GLY A 230 -14.92 10.69 -13.01
C GLY A 230 -14.50 9.35 -12.40
N ASP A 231 -15.26 8.86 -11.43
CA ASP A 231 -15.04 7.52 -10.83
C ASP A 231 -16.27 6.63 -11.07
N PRO A 232 -16.20 5.65 -11.99
CA PRO A 232 -17.30 4.71 -12.23
C PRO A 232 -17.62 3.82 -11.01
N PHE A 233 -16.71 3.71 -10.04
CA PHE A 233 -16.86 2.89 -8.84
C PHE A 233 -17.37 3.66 -7.62
N ILE A 234 -17.66 4.97 -7.72
CA ILE A 234 -18.01 5.79 -6.54
C ILE A 234 -19.18 5.22 -5.73
N ARG A 235 -20.16 4.59 -6.40
CA ARG A 235 -21.27 3.91 -5.71
C ARG A 235 -20.86 2.60 -5.04
N ALA A 236 -20.00 1.81 -5.69
CA ALA A 236 -19.44 0.62 -5.07
C ALA A 236 -18.65 0.97 -3.80
N ARG A 237 -17.81 2.01 -3.86
CA ARG A 237 -17.06 2.53 -2.70
C ARG A 237 -17.97 3.02 -1.58
N ALA A 238 -19.05 3.73 -1.89
CA ALA A 238 -20.01 4.20 -0.89
C ALA A 238 -20.72 3.03 -0.19
N TYR A 239 -21.09 1.98 -0.94
CA TYR A 239 -21.69 0.78 -0.39
C TYR A 239 -20.70 -0.08 0.41
N GLU A 240 -19.45 -0.17 -0.03
CA GLU A 240 -18.38 -0.82 0.71
C GLU A 240 -18.18 -0.10 2.07
N ALA A 241 -18.08 1.23 2.04
CA ALA A 241 -17.95 2.05 3.25
C ALA A 241 -19.12 1.83 4.22
N LEU A 242 -20.35 1.79 3.69
CA LEU A 242 -21.52 1.49 4.48
C LEU A 242 -21.44 0.08 5.08
N GLY A 243 -21.00 -0.91 4.30
CA GLY A 243 -20.84 -2.29 4.75
C GLY A 243 -19.86 -2.43 5.92
N VAL A 244 -18.69 -1.80 5.83
CA VAL A 244 -17.66 -1.81 6.89
C VAL A 244 -18.21 -1.19 8.17
N LEU A 245 -18.84 -0.01 8.08
CA LEU A 245 -19.40 0.67 9.26
C LEU A 245 -20.59 -0.08 9.88
N LEU A 246 -21.36 -0.82 9.09
CA LEU A 246 -22.43 -1.67 9.62
C LEU A 246 -21.88 -2.92 10.32
N SER A 247 -20.85 -3.55 9.75
CA SER A 247 -20.19 -4.70 10.38
C SER A 247 -19.58 -4.31 11.73
N SER A 248 -18.92 -3.15 11.83
CA SER A 248 -18.39 -2.65 13.12
C SER A 248 -19.45 -2.35 14.18
N LYS A 249 -20.70 -2.14 13.78
CA LYS A 249 -21.87 -2.02 14.67
C LYS A 249 -22.58 -3.36 14.92
N ASN A 250 -21.99 -4.46 14.47
CA ASN A 250 -22.56 -5.79 14.53
C ASN A 250 -23.91 -5.92 13.77
N ASP A 251 -24.19 -5.03 12.82
CA ASP A 251 -25.31 -5.17 11.88
C ASP A 251 -24.87 -6.00 10.67
N LYS A 252 -24.68 -7.29 10.92
CA LYS A 252 -24.20 -8.27 9.93
C LYS A 252 -25.08 -8.35 8.69
N LYS A 253 -26.40 -8.27 8.87
CA LYS A 253 -27.37 -8.34 7.76
C LYS A 253 -27.35 -7.05 6.94
N GLY A 254 -27.25 -5.89 7.59
CA GLY A 254 -27.05 -4.60 6.93
C GLY A 254 -25.75 -4.58 6.13
N ALA A 255 -24.64 -5.00 6.75
CA ALA A 255 -23.34 -5.09 6.11
C ALA A 255 -23.37 -5.97 4.85
N MET A 256 -23.91 -7.19 4.97
CA MET A 256 -24.09 -8.12 3.85
C MET A 256 -24.91 -7.48 2.71
N ASN A 257 -26.00 -6.78 3.02
CA ASN A 257 -26.83 -6.14 1.99
C ASN A 257 -26.11 -4.97 1.30
N ALA A 258 -25.33 -4.19 2.04
CA ALA A 258 -24.53 -3.10 1.49
C ALA A 258 -23.43 -3.66 0.57
N MET A 259 -22.66 -4.66 1.03
CA MET A 259 -21.61 -5.29 0.22
C MET A 259 -22.18 -5.97 -1.03
N LYS A 260 -23.37 -6.60 -0.95
CA LYS A 260 -24.06 -7.14 -2.13
C LYS A 260 -24.36 -6.06 -3.17
N LYS A 261 -24.77 -4.86 -2.73
CA LYS A 261 -24.99 -3.73 -3.62
C LYS A 261 -23.67 -3.22 -4.21
N ALA A 262 -22.58 -3.19 -3.44
CA ALA A 262 -21.25 -2.85 -3.98
C ALA A 262 -20.85 -3.78 -5.14
N VAL A 263 -21.02 -5.09 -4.97
CA VAL A 263 -20.80 -6.09 -6.04
C VAL A 263 -21.65 -5.77 -7.27
N ALA A 264 -22.96 -5.56 -7.10
CA ALA A 264 -23.85 -5.25 -8.23
C ALA A 264 -23.46 -3.97 -8.99
N GLU A 265 -22.90 -2.97 -8.30
CA GLU A 265 -22.39 -1.76 -8.95
C GLU A 265 -21.11 -2.03 -9.74
N THR A 266 -20.18 -2.83 -9.21
CA THR A 266 -19.01 -3.26 -9.98
C THR A 266 -19.36 -4.13 -11.19
N GLU A 267 -20.41 -4.97 -11.09
CA GLU A 267 -20.93 -5.74 -12.24
C GLU A 267 -21.46 -4.82 -13.33
N ALA A 268 -22.21 -3.78 -12.97
CA ALA A 268 -22.71 -2.82 -13.95
C ALA A 268 -21.59 -2.06 -14.69
N VAL A 269 -20.45 -1.81 -14.02
CA VAL A 269 -19.27 -1.22 -14.68
C VAL A 269 -18.65 -2.22 -15.67
N LEU A 270 -18.50 -3.49 -15.25
CA LEU A 270 -17.98 -4.57 -16.10
C LEU A 270 -18.86 -4.84 -17.35
N ASP A 271 -20.17 -4.65 -17.24
CA ASP A 271 -21.10 -4.78 -18.38
C ASP A 271 -20.91 -3.66 -19.43
N GLY A 272 -20.31 -2.54 -19.03
CA GLY A 272 -19.97 -1.42 -19.91
C GLY A 272 -18.57 -1.51 -20.50
N GLU A 273 -17.55 -1.29 -19.67
CA GLU A 273 -16.14 -1.30 -20.08
C GLU A 273 -15.33 -2.24 -19.18
N VAL A 274 -14.68 -3.23 -19.82
CA VAL A 274 -13.83 -4.19 -19.11
C VAL A 274 -12.37 -3.74 -19.14
N SER A 275 -11.88 -3.31 -17.97
CA SER A 275 -10.49 -2.99 -17.68
C SER A 275 -9.91 -3.88 -16.58
N ASP A 276 -8.58 -3.93 -16.46
CA ASP A 276 -7.90 -4.59 -15.33
C ASP A 276 -8.45 -4.08 -13.99
N GLU A 277 -8.57 -2.76 -13.84
CA GLU A 277 -9.12 -2.10 -12.66
C GLU A 277 -10.55 -2.56 -12.34
N SER A 278 -11.43 -2.68 -13.35
CA SER A 278 -12.81 -3.11 -13.14
C SER A 278 -12.92 -4.55 -12.61
N ILE A 279 -12.03 -5.44 -13.07
CA ILE A 279 -12.00 -6.83 -12.59
C ILE A 279 -11.46 -6.88 -11.16
N ARG A 280 -10.41 -6.11 -10.84
CA ARG A 280 -9.87 -6.01 -9.48
C ARG A 280 -10.90 -5.45 -8.51
N TRP A 281 -11.65 -4.41 -8.90
CA TRP A 281 -12.76 -3.89 -8.10
C TRP A 281 -13.85 -4.94 -7.85
N TYR A 282 -14.24 -5.70 -8.88
CA TYR A 282 -15.19 -6.78 -8.73
C TYR A 282 -14.69 -7.88 -7.78
N ASN A 283 -13.41 -8.26 -7.88
CA ASN A 283 -12.77 -9.22 -6.98
C ASN A 283 -12.82 -8.73 -5.53
N ARG A 284 -12.39 -7.49 -5.28
CA ARG A 284 -12.42 -6.85 -3.96
C ARG A 284 -13.83 -6.81 -3.38
N CYS A 285 -14.80 -6.25 -4.09
CA CYS A 285 -16.18 -6.18 -3.59
C CYS A 285 -16.78 -7.58 -3.35
N SER A 286 -16.45 -8.56 -4.19
CA SER A 286 -16.89 -9.95 -4.00
C SER A 286 -16.30 -10.59 -2.75
N ARG A 287 -15.04 -10.30 -2.44
CA ARG A 287 -14.39 -10.73 -1.21
C ARG A 287 -15.00 -10.09 0.03
N GLU A 288 -15.19 -8.77 0.02
CA GLU A 288 -15.86 -8.08 1.14
C GLU A 288 -17.28 -8.60 1.37
N TYR A 289 -18.00 -8.90 0.28
CA TYR A 289 -19.30 -9.56 0.35
C TYR A 289 -19.20 -11.00 0.90
N ALA A 290 -18.14 -11.73 0.57
CA ALA A 290 -17.90 -13.06 1.10
C ALA A 290 -17.63 -13.05 2.61
N PHE A 291 -16.83 -12.09 3.12
CA PHE A 291 -16.64 -11.87 4.55
C PHE A 291 -17.95 -11.51 5.25
N ALA A 292 -18.70 -10.53 4.73
CA ALA A 292 -19.99 -10.15 5.32
C ALA A 292 -21.02 -11.31 5.32
N CYS A 293 -21.02 -12.16 4.29
CA CYS A 293 -21.81 -13.39 4.28
C CYS A 293 -21.35 -14.38 5.36
N SER A 294 -20.04 -14.54 5.56
CA SER A 294 -19.46 -15.42 6.58
C SER A 294 -19.86 -14.97 7.98
N GLU A 295 -19.70 -13.68 8.28
CA GLU A 295 -20.10 -13.07 9.56
C GLU A 295 -21.59 -13.26 9.86
N ALA A 296 -22.43 -13.27 8.82
CA ALA A 296 -23.87 -13.51 8.87
C ALA A 296 -24.27 -15.00 8.81
N ASP A 297 -23.32 -15.93 9.03
CA ASP A 297 -23.52 -17.39 9.00
C ASP A 297 -24.02 -17.94 7.64
N MET A 298 -23.77 -17.24 6.54
CA MET A 298 -24.16 -17.60 5.18
C MET A 298 -22.99 -18.19 4.36
N LYS A 299 -22.30 -19.19 4.90
CA LYS A 299 -21.08 -19.80 4.30
C LYS A 299 -21.24 -20.20 2.83
N LYS A 300 -22.40 -20.75 2.43
CA LYS A 300 -22.67 -21.12 1.03
C LYS A 300 -22.62 -19.91 0.09
N ARG A 301 -23.23 -18.79 0.50
CA ARG A 301 -23.24 -17.55 -0.30
C ARG A 301 -21.87 -16.90 -0.37
N SER A 302 -21.13 -16.98 0.74
CA SER A 302 -19.75 -16.51 0.79
C SER A 302 -18.88 -17.21 -0.28
N MET A 303 -18.90 -18.54 -0.31
CA MET A 303 -18.17 -19.30 -1.34
C MET A 303 -18.69 -19.08 -2.76
N GLU A 304 -20.00 -18.84 -2.93
CA GLU A 304 -20.59 -18.51 -4.23
C GLU A 304 -20.09 -17.17 -4.77
N ALA A 305 -19.95 -16.15 -3.91
CA ALA A 305 -19.40 -14.84 -4.29
C ALA A 305 -17.96 -14.97 -4.82
N LEU A 306 -17.08 -15.65 -4.09
CA LEU A 306 -15.69 -15.88 -4.50
C LEU A 306 -15.60 -16.72 -5.78
N LYS A 307 -16.45 -17.75 -5.92
CA LYS A 307 -16.52 -18.54 -7.15
C LYS A 307 -16.94 -17.70 -8.35
N ASN A 308 -17.88 -16.78 -8.17
CA ASN A 308 -18.32 -15.87 -9.23
C ASN A 308 -17.22 -14.88 -9.61
N ALA A 309 -16.50 -14.32 -8.63
CA ALA A 309 -15.29 -13.49 -8.86
C ALA A 309 -14.28 -14.21 -9.76
N VAL A 310 -13.86 -15.42 -9.37
CA VAL A 310 -12.93 -16.24 -10.15
C VAL A 310 -13.47 -16.54 -11.54
N LYS A 311 -14.75 -16.93 -11.66
CA LYS A 311 -15.37 -17.23 -12.97
C LYS A 311 -15.39 -16.00 -13.86
N THR A 312 -15.67 -14.82 -13.32
CA THR A 312 -15.71 -13.56 -14.08
C THR A 312 -14.30 -13.16 -14.52
N ALA A 313 -13.32 -13.15 -13.60
CA ALA A 313 -11.94 -12.82 -13.94
C ALA A 313 -11.35 -13.79 -14.98
N LYS A 314 -11.65 -15.09 -14.87
CA LYS A 314 -11.22 -16.11 -15.84
C LYS A 314 -11.71 -15.85 -17.27
N LYS A 315 -12.89 -15.23 -17.47
CA LYS A 315 -13.37 -14.89 -18.83
C LYS A 315 -12.44 -13.92 -19.56
N TYR A 316 -11.64 -13.17 -18.81
CA TYR A 316 -10.78 -12.12 -19.32
C TYR A 316 -9.28 -12.41 -19.09
N SER A 317 -8.92 -13.65 -18.71
CA SER A 317 -7.54 -14.02 -18.34
C SER A 317 -6.53 -13.82 -19.47
N ASP A 318 -6.96 -13.91 -20.73
CA ASP A 318 -6.08 -13.70 -21.88
C ASP A 318 -5.60 -12.24 -21.99
N ARG A 319 -6.41 -11.29 -21.49
CA ARG A 319 -6.10 -9.85 -21.53
C ARG A 319 -5.62 -9.32 -20.17
N TYR A 320 -6.17 -9.84 -19.07
CA TYR A 320 -5.90 -9.41 -17.71
C TYR A 320 -5.54 -10.60 -16.81
N PRO A 321 -4.43 -11.30 -17.10
CA PRO A 321 -4.05 -12.52 -16.38
C PRO A 321 -3.78 -12.25 -14.90
N ASN A 322 -3.19 -11.10 -14.56
CA ASN A 322 -2.87 -10.75 -13.17
C ASN A 322 -4.13 -10.55 -12.31
N ALA A 323 -5.17 -9.92 -12.85
CA ALA A 323 -6.46 -9.81 -12.15
C ALA A 323 -7.16 -11.17 -11.97
N TYR A 324 -6.93 -12.11 -12.89
CA TYR A 324 -7.38 -13.50 -12.71
C TYR A 324 -6.59 -14.21 -11.60
N ALA A 325 -5.27 -14.12 -11.59
CA ALA A 325 -4.44 -14.67 -10.52
C ALA A 325 -4.82 -14.10 -9.14
N GLU A 326 -5.04 -12.80 -9.04
CA GLU A 326 -5.52 -12.15 -7.82
C GLU A 326 -6.85 -12.73 -7.34
N SER A 327 -7.83 -12.98 -8.22
CA SER A 327 -9.09 -13.62 -7.83
C SER A 327 -8.92 -15.01 -7.20
N LEU A 328 -7.91 -15.77 -7.63
CA LEU A 328 -7.57 -17.08 -7.08
C LEU A 328 -6.97 -16.93 -5.68
N LEU A 329 -6.08 -15.95 -5.50
CA LEU A 329 -5.45 -15.62 -4.21
C LEU A 329 -6.46 -15.12 -3.20
N GLU A 330 -7.39 -14.24 -3.59
CA GLU A 330 -8.44 -13.72 -2.70
C GLU A 330 -9.35 -14.84 -2.19
N ARG A 331 -9.64 -15.84 -3.03
CA ARG A 331 -10.38 -17.04 -2.62
C ARG A 331 -9.57 -17.91 -1.66
N ALA A 332 -8.27 -18.07 -1.90
CA ALA A 332 -7.39 -18.84 -1.02
C ALA A 332 -7.27 -18.18 0.35
N MET A 333 -6.99 -16.87 0.39
CA MET A 333 -6.95 -16.05 1.60
C MET A 333 -8.22 -16.22 2.41
N PHE A 334 -9.40 -16.02 1.80
CA PHE A 334 -10.66 -16.17 2.51
C PHE A 334 -10.84 -17.56 3.15
N VAL A 335 -10.51 -18.63 2.42
CA VAL A 335 -10.67 -20.01 2.94
C VAL A 335 -9.72 -20.27 4.10
N ILE A 336 -8.47 -19.83 3.97
CA ILE A 336 -7.42 -20.07 4.96
C ILE A 336 -7.69 -19.24 6.23
N ASP A 337 -8.06 -17.97 6.08
CA ASP A 337 -8.30 -17.05 7.21
C ASP A 337 -9.63 -17.31 7.93
N SER A 338 -10.57 -18.00 7.29
CA SER A 338 -11.89 -18.31 7.87
C SER A 338 -11.94 -19.66 8.62
N ASP A 339 -10.79 -20.26 8.92
CA ASP A 339 -10.65 -21.61 9.52
C ASP A 339 -11.51 -22.67 8.81
N MET A 340 -11.71 -22.50 7.50
CA MET A 340 -12.46 -23.46 6.70
C MET A 340 -11.56 -24.64 6.33
N ALA A 341 -12.15 -25.84 6.24
CA ALA A 341 -11.42 -26.98 5.71
C ALA A 341 -10.94 -26.67 4.29
N VAL A 342 -9.62 -26.63 4.09
CA VAL A 342 -8.96 -26.31 2.82
C VAL A 342 -9.42 -27.27 1.72
N PRO A 343 -10.14 -26.79 0.69
CA PRO A 343 -10.61 -27.66 -0.39
C PRO A 343 -9.47 -28.10 -1.32
N PRO A 344 -9.51 -29.34 -1.86
CA PRO A 344 -8.45 -29.85 -2.73
C PRO A 344 -8.19 -29.02 -4.00
N TYR A 345 -9.21 -28.31 -4.49
CA TYR A 345 -9.07 -27.47 -5.69
C TYR A 345 -8.15 -26.26 -5.45
N LEU A 346 -7.94 -25.82 -4.19
CA LEU A 346 -7.11 -24.65 -3.91
C LEU A 346 -5.66 -24.84 -4.32
N ARG A 347 -5.12 -26.06 -4.26
CA ARG A 347 -3.76 -26.33 -4.74
C ARG A 347 -3.64 -26.02 -6.24
N GLY A 348 -4.60 -26.50 -7.04
CA GLY A 348 -4.65 -26.21 -8.47
C GLY A 348 -4.88 -24.73 -8.79
N ASP A 349 -5.65 -24.03 -7.96
CA ASP A 349 -5.79 -22.57 -8.08
C ASP A 349 -4.44 -21.86 -7.87
N MET A 350 -3.63 -22.29 -6.90
CA MET A 350 -2.32 -21.70 -6.66
C MET A 350 -1.31 -22.08 -7.74
N ASP A 351 -1.36 -23.30 -8.27
CA ASP A 351 -0.53 -23.69 -9.43
C ASP A 351 -0.80 -22.79 -10.65
N GLU A 352 -2.08 -22.49 -10.91
CA GLU A 352 -2.47 -21.57 -11.98
C GLU A 352 -1.99 -20.14 -11.69
N ALA A 353 -2.18 -19.64 -10.46
CA ALA A 353 -1.72 -18.31 -10.07
C ALA A 353 -0.20 -18.17 -10.21
N ILE A 354 0.58 -19.18 -9.78
CA ILE A 354 2.05 -19.20 -9.92
C ILE A 354 2.46 -19.24 -11.39
N SER A 355 1.76 -19.99 -12.24
CA SER A 355 2.02 -20.03 -13.69
C SER A 355 1.86 -18.64 -14.35
N ILE A 356 0.87 -17.88 -13.89
CA ILE A 356 0.60 -16.51 -14.35
C ILE A 356 1.66 -15.54 -13.82
N LEU A 357 1.87 -15.52 -12.50
CA LEU A 357 2.68 -14.52 -11.79
C LEU A 357 4.19 -14.82 -11.84
N GLY A 358 4.56 -16.04 -12.20
CA GLY A 358 5.94 -16.55 -12.16
C GLY A 358 6.84 -16.10 -13.31
N ARG A 359 6.35 -15.23 -14.20
CA ARG A 359 7.13 -14.69 -15.32
C ARG A 359 7.73 -13.34 -14.90
N PRO A 360 9.07 -13.23 -14.78
CA PRO A 360 9.68 -11.95 -14.46
C PRO A 360 9.60 -11.00 -15.66
N ASP A 361 9.64 -9.69 -15.38
CA ASP A 361 9.76 -8.65 -16.41
C ASP A 361 11.18 -8.58 -17.02
N GLU A 362 11.41 -7.63 -17.93
CA GLU A 362 12.70 -7.44 -18.62
C GLU A 362 13.84 -7.13 -17.63
N GLU A 363 13.52 -6.55 -16.48
CA GLU A 363 14.44 -6.26 -15.39
C GLU A 363 14.59 -7.43 -14.39
N GLY A 364 13.95 -8.58 -14.65
CA GLY A 364 14.02 -9.76 -13.81
C GLY A 364 13.13 -9.71 -12.55
N ARG A 365 12.22 -8.74 -12.45
CA ARG A 365 11.34 -8.54 -11.30
C ARG A 365 10.08 -9.40 -11.43
N TYR A 366 9.72 -10.08 -10.35
CA TYR A 366 8.47 -10.84 -10.27
C TYR A 366 7.29 -9.97 -9.85
N GLU A 367 6.09 -10.42 -10.23
CA GLU A 367 4.83 -9.83 -9.77
C GLU A 367 4.74 -9.82 -8.24
N PRO A 368 4.28 -8.72 -7.60
CA PRO A 368 4.24 -8.59 -6.14
C PRO A 368 3.41 -9.67 -5.43
N LEU A 369 2.42 -10.25 -6.11
CA LEU A 369 1.55 -11.28 -5.56
C LEU A 369 2.13 -12.70 -5.63
N LEU A 370 3.23 -12.92 -6.35
CA LEU A 370 3.83 -14.25 -6.51
C LEU A 370 4.22 -14.93 -5.18
N PRO A 371 4.85 -14.24 -4.19
CA PRO A 371 5.16 -14.85 -2.91
C PRO A 371 3.92 -15.31 -2.14
N ILE A 372 2.81 -14.57 -2.26
CA ILE A 372 1.53 -14.92 -1.62
C ILE A 372 0.98 -16.22 -2.24
N ALA A 373 1.12 -16.39 -3.55
CA ALA A 373 0.71 -17.62 -4.23
C ALA A 373 1.47 -18.85 -3.74
N TYR A 374 2.80 -18.74 -3.59
CA TYR A 374 3.62 -19.80 -2.99
C TYR A 374 3.23 -20.06 -1.53
N PHE A 375 3.04 -19.00 -0.74
CA PHE A 375 2.63 -19.14 0.66
C PHE A 375 1.31 -19.92 0.79
N TYR A 376 0.27 -19.54 0.05
CA TYR A 376 -1.01 -20.26 0.08
C TYR A 376 -0.93 -21.65 -0.53
N ARG A 377 -0.07 -21.90 -1.53
CA ARG A 377 0.17 -23.27 -2.00
C ARG A 377 0.77 -24.13 -0.89
N SER A 378 1.67 -23.57 -0.09
CA SER A 378 2.30 -24.29 1.02
C SER A 378 1.32 -24.78 2.08
N THR A 379 0.24 -24.03 2.33
CA THR A 379 -0.79 -24.39 3.33
C THR A 379 -1.80 -25.41 2.81
N THR A 380 -1.74 -25.77 1.52
CA THR A 380 -2.65 -26.76 0.91
C THR A 380 -2.16 -28.21 1.04
N GLY A 381 -0.90 -28.43 1.45
CA GLY A 381 -0.28 -29.73 1.70
C GLY A 381 -0.19 -30.65 0.47
N SER A 382 0.84 -31.48 0.41
CA SER A 382 0.93 -32.59 -0.56
C SER A 382 0.69 -33.97 0.07
N ASN A 383 0.94 -34.15 1.38
CA ASN A 383 0.91 -35.47 2.02
C ASN A 383 0.31 -35.55 3.45
N SER A 384 -0.06 -34.46 4.10
CA SER A 384 -0.87 -34.47 5.33
C SER A 384 -1.55 -33.10 5.51
N LYS A 385 -2.68 -33.06 6.20
CA LYS A 385 -3.45 -31.81 6.41
C LYS A 385 -2.75 -30.81 7.34
N ASP A 386 -1.64 -31.21 7.96
CA ASP A 386 -1.01 -30.50 9.07
C ASP A 386 0.45 -30.06 8.79
N GLU A 387 1.00 -30.36 7.60
CA GLU A 387 2.38 -30.01 7.24
C GLU A 387 2.42 -29.00 6.09
N LEU A 388 3.11 -27.88 6.34
CA LEU A 388 3.42 -26.86 5.33
C LEU A 388 4.41 -27.42 4.30
N ASP A 389 4.26 -27.01 3.04
CA ASP A 389 5.24 -27.33 1.99
C ASP A 389 6.47 -26.42 2.11
N GLY A 390 7.59 -27.00 2.55
CA GLY A 390 8.84 -26.28 2.80
C GLY A 390 9.48 -25.67 1.54
N GLU A 391 9.29 -26.29 0.37
CA GLU A 391 9.84 -25.76 -0.89
C GLU A 391 9.11 -24.47 -1.29
N ASP A 392 7.79 -24.46 -1.13
CA ASP A 392 6.96 -23.28 -1.40
C ASP A 392 7.27 -22.13 -0.43
N LEU A 393 7.40 -22.43 0.87
CA LEU A 393 7.80 -21.43 1.87
C LEU A 393 9.18 -20.84 1.59
N ALA A 394 10.16 -21.70 1.25
CA ALA A 394 11.50 -21.25 0.88
C ALA A 394 11.47 -20.34 -0.34
N LYS A 395 10.65 -20.67 -1.35
CA LYS A 395 10.51 -19.86 -2.56
C LYS A 395 9.84 -18.52 -2.27
N ALA A 396 8.74 -18.50 -1.52
CA ALA A 396 8.06 -17.29 -1.09
C ALA A 396 9.02 -16.36 -0.32
N TYR A 397 9.73 -16.91 0.67
CA TYR A 397 10.73 -16.20 1.46
C TYR A 397 11.84 -15.61 0.57
N SER A 398 12.41 -16.40 -0.36
CA SER A 398 13.51 -15.93 -1.22
C SER A 398 13.12 -14.71 -2.06
N ILE A 399 11.94 -14.73 -2.69
CA ILE A 399 11.46 -13.61 -3.52
C ILE A 399 11.27 -12.34 -2.66
N LEU A 400 10.68 -12.51 -1.47
CA LEU A 400 10.43 -11.42 -0.53
C LEU A 400 11.74 -10.83 0.01
N ARG A 401 12.67 -11.68 0.44
CA ARG A 401 14.02 -11.31 0.89
C ARG A 401 14.76 -10.54 -0.19
N ASP A 402 14.80 -11.06 -1.41
CA ASP A 402 15.52 -10.41 -2.52
C ASP A 402 14.91 -9.04 -2.83
N GLY A 403 13.58 -8.91 -2.77
CA GLY A 403 12.89 -7.64 -2.85
C GLY A 403 13.34 -6.64 -1.76
N VAL A 404 13.38 -7.08 -0.50
CA VAL A 404 13.84 -6.26 0.63
C VAL A 404 15.31 -5.86 0.48
N MET A 405 16.17 -6.75 0.01
CA MET A 405 17.59 -6.49 -0.25
C MET A 405 17.83 -5.46 -1.36
N THR A 406 16.88 -5.32 -2.28
CA THR A 406 16.87 -4.30 -3.35
C THR A 406 16.15 -3.00 -2.96
N GLY A 407 15.74 -2.87 -1.69
CA GLY A 407 15.18 -1.61 -1.14
C GLY A 407 13.67 -1.60 -0.92
N LYS A 408 12.94 -2.70 -1.21
CA LYS A 408 11.50 -2.76 -0.88
C LYS A 408 11.28 -2.73 0.63
N VAL A 409 10.29 -1.97 1.08
CA VAL A 409 9.88 -1.98 2.49
C VAL A 409 9.17 -3.30 2.77
N PRO A 410 9.60 -4.07 3.78
CA PRO A 410 8.91 -5.29 4.19
C PRO A 410 7.55 -4.93 4.78
N ASP A 411 6.52 -5.66 4.36
CA ASP A 411 5.14 -5.47 4.75
C ASP A 411 4.65 -6.60 5.67
N GLY A 412 3.33 -6.65 5.90
CA GLY A 412 2.70 -7.74 6.66
C GLY A 412 2.91 -9.11 6.03
N VAL A 413 2.97 -9.20 4.70
CA VAL A 413 3.18 -10.46 3.97
C VAL A 413 4.58 -10.98 4.23
N PHE A 414 5.61 -10.12 4.14
CA PHE A 414 6.99 -10.47 4.46
C PHE A 414 7.10 -11.08 5.86
N SER A 415 6.47 -10.42 6.85
CA SER A 415 6.50 -10.84 8.25
C SER A 415 5.84 -12.21 8.44
N THR A 416 4.66 -12.41 7.86
CA THR A 416 3.92 -13.69 7.92
C THR A 416 4.72 -14.82 7.30
N VAL A 417 5.22 -14.66 6.07
CA VAL A 417 5.98 -15.69 5.35
C VAL A 417 7.28 -16.04 6.08
N SER A 418 8.02 -15.02 6.52
CA SER A 418 9.30 -15.24 7.23
C SER A 418 9.10 -15.98 8.55
N ASN A 419 8.06 -15.62 9.31
CA ASN A 419 7.73 -16.32 10.56
C ASN A 419 7.28 -17.76 10.30
N SER A 420 6.39 -18.00 9.34
CA SER A 420 5.95 -19.36 8.98
C SER A 420 7.11 -20.23 8.50
N TYR A 421 8.03 -19.68 7.72
CA TYR A 421 9.21 -20.39 7.27
C TYR A 421 10.19 -20.70 8.41
N LEU A 422 10.43 -19.74 9.32
CA LEU A 422 11.25 -19.99 10.52
C LEU A 422 10.66 -21.08 11.41
N VAL A 423 9.35 -21.05 11.68
CA VAL A 423 8.67 -22.09 12.49
C VAL A 423 8.78 -23.46 11.81
N TYR A 424 8.60 -23.52 10.49
CA TYR A 424 8.81 -24.75 9.73
C TYR A 424 10.25 -25.28 9.86
N LEU A 425 11.24 -24.41 9.68
CA LEU A 425 12.66 -24.77 9.76
C LEU A 425 13.09 -25.17 11.17
N GLU A 426 12.56 -24.55 12.22
CA GLU A 426 12.84 -24.95 13.61
C GLU A 426 12.48 -26.42 13.90
N GLY A 427 11.44 -26.92 13.24
CA GLY A 427 11.00 -28.31 13.31
C GLY A 427 11.73 -29.27 12.36
N THR A 428 12.37 -28.77 11.30
CA THR A 428 12.87 -29.60 10.18
C THR A 428 14.36 -29.42 9.86
N ASP A 429 14.88 -28.20 9.87
CA ASP A 429 16.27 -27.82 9.57
C ASP A 429 16.70 -26.60 10.41
N ARG A 430 17.29 -26.89 11.58
CA ARG A 430 17.75 -25.85 12.52
C ARG A 430 18.90 -25.01 11.97
N THR A 431 19.78 -25.59 11.15
CA THR A 431 20.92 -24.85 10.60
C THR A 431 20.43 -23.78 9.63
N ARG A 432 19.50 -24.13 8.74
CA ARG A 432 18.88 -23.14 7.87
C ARG A 432 18.05 -22.10 8.64
N ALA A 433 17.39 -22.49 9.73
CA ALA A 433 16.68 -21.54 10.61
C ALA A 433 17.64 -20.46 11.16
N ASP A 434 18.84 -20.84 11.60
CA ASP A 434 19.85 -19.92 12.09
C ASP A 434 20.35 -18.97 10.99
N GLU A 435 20.60 -19.48 9.78
CA GLU A 435 20.95 -18.65 8.63
C GLU A 435 19.87 -17.62 8.28
N VAL A 436 18.59 -18.03 8.26
CA VAL A 436 17.45 -17.13 7.99
C VAL A 436 17.33 -16.05 9.06
N ARG A 437 17.62 -16.35 10.34
CA ARG A 437 17.66 -15.33 11.40
C ARG A 437 18.78 -14.33 11.20
N GLU A 438 19.96 -14.76 10.76
CA GLU A 438 21.04 -13.84 10.40
C GLU A 438 20.68 -13.00 9.17
N GLU A 439 20.10 -13.58 8.11
CA GLU A 439 19.58 -12.84 6.95
C GLU A 439 18.59 -11.75 7.37
N LEU A 440 17.63 -12.09 8.24
CA LEU A 440 16.64 -11.14 8.77
C LEU A 440 17.25 -10.07 9.69
N ARG A 441 18.30 -10.42 10.45
CA ARG A 441 19.08 -9.46 11.24
C ARG A 441 19.83 -8.48 10.34
N ASP A 442 20.47 -8.98 9.28
CA ASP A 442 21.16 -8.16 8.28
C ASP A 442 20.20 -7.28 7.47
N MET A 443 18.91 -7.64 7.39
CA MET A 443 17.86 -6.76 6.83
C MET A 443 17.27 -5.77 7.85
N GLY A 444 17.75 -5.76 9.10
CA GLY A 444 17.27 -4.88 10.17
C GLY A 444 15.92 -5.28 10.78
N LEU A 445 15.47 -6.52 10.57
CA LEU A 445 14.14 -6.99 10.95
C LEU A 445 14.10 -7.79 12.26
N PHE A 446 15.25 -8.05 12.87
CA PHE A 446 15.35 -8.53 14.24
C PHE A 446 16.03 -7.50 15.16
N VAL A 447 15.28 -6.98 16.14
CA VAL A 447 15.88 -6.59 17.42
C VAL A 447 16.03 -7.87 18.22
N SER A 448 17.22 -8.14 18.75
CA SER A 448 17.50 -9.32 19.56
C SER A 448 16.38 -9.58 20.58
N MET A 449 15.69 -10.73 20.49
CA MET A 449 14.86 -11.25 21.59
C MET A 449 15.75 -11.74 22.73
N GLY A 450 16.52 -10.83 23.32
CA GLY A 450 17.60 -11.18 24.23
C GLY A 450 18.01 -10.02 25.11
N GLN A 451 17.04 -9.39 25.80
CA GLN A 451 17.23 -8.73 27.11
C GLN A 451 15.90 -8.21 27.70
N SER A 452 14.85 -9.03 27.73
CA SER A 452 13.83 -8.91 28.79
C SER A 452 14.26 -9.78 29.96
N THR A 453 15.28 -9.34 30.69
CA THR A 453 15.36 -9.73 32.10
C THR A 453 14.20 -9.04 32.79
N VAL A 454 13.10 -9.79 32.94
CA VAL A 454 12.13 -9.56 34.01
C VAL A 454 12.95 -9.45 35.30
N LYS A 455 13.09 -8.23 35.82
CA LYS A 455 13.49 -8.06 37.20
C LYS A 455 12.32 -8.53 38.04
N SER A 456 12.41 -9.76 38.50
CA SER A 456 11.66 -10.25 39.64
C SER A 456 12.10 -9.45 40.86
N SER A 457 11.25 -8.52 41.29
CA SER A 457 11.12 -8.07 42.69
C SER A 457 9.87 -7.22 42.83
#